data_AF-A0A4Q0T583-F1
#
_entry.id   AF-A0A4Q0T583-F1
#
_cell.length_a   1.000
_cell.length_b   1.000
_cell.length_c   1.000
_cell.angle_alpha   90.00
_cell.angle_beta   90.00
_cell.angle_gamma   90.00
#
_symmetry.space_group_name_H-M   'P 1'
#
loop_
_entity.id
_entity.type
_entity.pdbx_description
1 polymer ?
#
loop_
_entity_poly.entity_id
_entity_poly.type
_entity_poly.pdbx_seq_one_letter_code
_entity_poly.pdbx_strand_id
1 'polypeptide(L)'
;MGLFAVAAGVFLMVLRKPRPTPEQVERARRERLALTGRITDGSLVDTTMVDGSFLGEDFRTDETSPHKLMYHYGIAGVRYEAVQDVSVLQDRVRGVRIDLPIQVRYDHLNPADSIVVAEDWSGLRLRRGDETDQAQA
;
A
#
# COMPACT_ATOMS: atom_id res chain seq x y z
N MET A 1 -6.00 48.91 -3.12
CA MET A 1 -4.82 48.44 -3.89
C MET A 1 -4.16 47.19 -3.28
N GLY A 2 -3.99 47.09 -1.95
CA GLY A 2 -3.33 45.92 -1.32
C GLY A 2 -4.00 44.56 -1.55
N LEU A 3 -5.34 44.48 -1.58
CA LEU A 3 -6.07 43.22 -1.78
C LEU A 3 -5.84 42.59 -3.16
N PHE A 4 -5.73 43.41 -4.21
CA PHE A 4 -5.45 42.95 -5.58
C PHE A 4 -4.02 42.43 -5.73
N ALA A 5 -3.05 43.05 -5.04
CA ALA A 5 -1.67 42.56 -5.02
C ALA A 5 -1.55 41.20 -4.31
N VAL A 6 -2.27 41.00 -3.20
CA VAL A 6 -2.32 39.70 -2.51
C VAL A 6 -2.99 38.64 -3.39
N ALA A 7 -4.14 38.96 -4.01
CA ALA A 7 -4.83 38.03 -4.90
C ALA A 7 -3.98 37.66 -6.13
N ALA A 8 -3.30 38.63 -6.75
CA ALA A 8 -2.39 38.39 -7.86
C ALA A 8 -1.17 37.56 -7.44
N GLY A 9 -0.60 37.83 -6.27
CA GLY A 9 0.51 37.06 -5.70
C GLY A 9 0.13 35.59 -5.45
N VAL A 10 -1.02 35.35 -4.81
CA VAL A 10 -1.55 33.99 -4.59
C VAL A 10 -1.84 33.29 -5.92
N PHE A 11 -2.46 34.00 -6.88
CA PHE A 11 -2.76 33.46 -8.20
C PHE A 11 -1.50 33.02 -8.96
N LEU A 12 -0.46 33.86 -8.99
CA LEU A 12 0.83 33.52 -9.60
C LEU A 12 1.52 32.36 -8.88
N MET A 13 1.41 32.29 -7.54
CA MET A 13 1.98 31.19 -6.77
C MET A 13 1.30 29.85 -7.09
N VAL A 14 -0.04 29.83 -7.19
CA VAL A 14 -0.81 28.63 -7.55
C VAL A 14 -0.47 28.17 -8.97
N LEU A 15 -0.37 29.10 -9.93
CA LEU A 15 0.00 28.78 -11.32
C LEU A 15 1.41 28.22 -11.48
N ARG A 16 2.32 28.53 -10.54
CA ARG A 16 3.70 28.04 -10.55
C ARG A 16 3.90 26.74 -9.76
N LYS A 17 2.86 26.21 -9.13
CA LYS A 17 2.98 24.98 -8.34
C LYS A 17 3.28 23.80 -9.28
N PRO A 18 4.32 23.00 -9.00
CA PRO A 18 4.65 21.85 -9.85
C PRO A 18 3.52 20.82 -9.84
N ARG A 19 3.35 20.14 -10.97
CA ARG A 19 2.42 19.01 -11.05
C ARG A 19 2.89 17.89 -10.13
N PRO A 20 1.98 17.24 -9.38
CA PRO A 20 2.35 16.12 -8.53
C PRO A 20 3.01 15.01 -9.35
N THR A 21 4.04 14.38 -8.79
CA THR A 21 4.67 13.19 -9.39
C THR A 21 3.69 12.01 -9.35
N PRO A 22 3.86 10.98 -10.21
CA PRO A 22 3.03 9.77 -10.14
C PRO A 22 3.04 9.11 -8.76
N GLU A 23 4.20 9.11 -8.08
CA GLU A 23 4.35 8.59 -6.73
C GLU A 23 3.58 9.42 -5.70
N GLN A 24 3.58 10.76 -5.80
CA GLN A 24 2.77 11.62 -4.94
C GLN A 24 1.27 11.42 -5.15
N VAL A 25 0.85 11.24 -6.41
CA VAL A 25 -0.54 10.92 -6.74
C VAL A 25 -0.94 9.59 -6.13
N GLU A 26 -0.12 8.55 -6.29
CA GLU A 26 -0.42 7.22 -5.75
C GLU A 26 -0.37 7.21 -4.21
N ARG A 27 0.55 7.95 -3.60
CA ARG A 27 0.59 8.14 -2.15
C ARG A 27 -0.68 8.81 -1.63
N ALA A 28 -1.11 9.91 -2.25
CA ALA A 28 -2.34 10.59 -1.88
C ALA A 28 -3.59 9.69 -2.07
N ARG A 29 -3.60 8.84 -3.11
CA ARG A 29 -4.64 7.83 -3.32
C ARG A 29 -4.67 6.83 -2.16
N ARG A 30 -3.52 6.26 -1.79
CA ARG A 30 -3.39 5.29 -0.69
C ARG A 30 -3.78 5.91 0.65
N GLU A 31 -3.35 7.15 0.93
CA GLU A 31 -3.73 7.90 2.13
C GLU A 31 -5.23 8.14 2.19
N ARG A 32 -5.85 8.61 1.10
CA ARG A 32 -7.30 8.79 1.00
C ARG A 32 -8.03 7.48 1.32
N LEU A 33 -7.64 6.38 0.67
CA LEU A 33 -8.26 5.07 0.92
C LEU A 33 -8.03 4.60 2.35
N ALA A 34 -6.85 4.81 2.93
CA ALA A 34 -6.55 4.45 4.31
C ALA A 34 -7.41 5.22 5.32
N LEU A 35 -7.77 6.47 5.02
CA LEU A 35 -8.59 7.30 5.90
C LEU A 35 -10.10 7.05 5.75
N THR A 36 -10.59 6.89 4.51
CA THR A 36 -12.04 6.91 4.24
C THR A 36 -12.61 5.61 3.68
N GLY A 37 -11.76 4.67 3.27
CA GLY A 37 -12.19 3.42 2.66
C GLY A 37 -12.91 2.49 3.63
N ARG A 38 -13.86 1.72 3.11
CA ARG A 38 -14.50 0.62 3.85
C ARG A 38 -13.62 -0.62 3.81
N ILE A 39 -13.75 -1.48 4.81
CA ILE A 39 -12.97 -2.72 4.92
C ILE A 39 -13.86 -3.92 4.62
N THR A 40 -13.30 -4.90 3.92
CA THR A 40 -13.90 -6.22 3.71
C THR A 40 -12.81 -7.29 3.80
N ASP A 41 -13.21 -8.53 4.01
CA ASP A 41 -12.30 -9.67 3.87
C ASP A 41 -11.98 -9.93 2.39
N GLY A 42 -10.77 -10.42 2.16
CA GLY A 42 -10.29 -10.87 0.85
C GLY A 42 -9.24 -11.97 0.99
N SER A 43 -8.74 -12.42 -0.15
CA SER A 43 -7.67 -13.42 -0.23
C SER A 43 -6.60 -12.93 -1.20
N LEU A 44 -5.36 -13.25 -0.88
CA LEU A 44 -4.26 -13.08 -1.81
C LEU A 44 -4.34 -14.20 -2.86
N VAL A 45 -4.06 -13.86 -4.12
CA VAL A 45 -3.99 -14.80 -5.23
C VAL A 45 -2.54 -15.13 -5.52
N ASP A 46 -1.69 -14.11 -5.57
CA ASP A 46 -0.28 -14.24 -5.91
C ASP A 46 0.55 -13.09 -5.32
N THR A 47 1.83 -13.34 -5.12
CA THR A 47 2.84 -12.36 -4.71
C THR A 47 4.01 -12.42 -5.68
N THR A 48 4.27 -11.32 -6.38
CA THR A 48 5.47 -11.23 -7.22
C THR A 48 6.65 -10.80 -6.37
N MET A 49 7.62 -11.69 -6.23
CA MET A 49 8.91 -11.45 -5.59
C MET A 49 9.90 -10.92 -6.63
N VAL A 50 10.84 -10.07 -6.20
CA VAL A 50 12.08 -9.86 -6.96
C VAL A 50 13.08 -10.84 -6.37
N ASP A 51 13.56 -11.76 -7.20
CA ASP A 51 14.53 -12.75 -6.77
C ASP A 51 15.89 -12.08 -6.57
N GLY A 52 16.38 -12.11 -5.33
CA GLY A 52 17.72 -11.67 -4.97
C GLY A 52 18.83 -12.56 -5.54
N SER A 53 18.49 -13.67 -6.21
CA SER A 53 19.45 -14.60 -6.82
C SER A 53 20.34 -14.00 -7.90
N PHE A 54 20.01 -12.83 -8.45
CA PHE A 54 20.90 -12.07 -9.34
C PHE A 54 22.00 -11.27 -8.58
N LEU A 55 21.97 -11.24 -7.25
CA LEU A 55 22.90 -10.54 -6.37
C LEU A 55 23.84 -11.50 -5.61
N GLY A 56 24.39 -12.51 -6.27
CA GLY A 56 25.49 -13.34 -5.75
C GLY A 56 25.14 -14.28 -4.59
N GLU A 57 25.90 -15.38 -4.44
CA GLU A 57 25.65 -16.45 -3.46
C GLU A 57 25.79 -16.03 -1.98
N ASP A 58 26.20 -14.79 -1.71
CA ASP A 58 26.35 -14.25 -0.35
C ASP A 58 25.04 -13.69 0.25
N PHE A 59 23.99 -13.52 -0.55
CA PHE A 59 22.70 -12.96 -0.10
C PHE A 59 21.72 -14.05 0.37
N ARG A 60 22.01 -14.68 1.52
CA ARG A 60 20.99 -15.43 2.27
C ARG A 60 20.07 -14.45 2.98
N THR A 61 19.05 -13.95 2.27
CA THR A 61 18.03 -13.12 2.92
C THR A 61 16.81 -13.98 3.22
N ASP A 62 16.58 -14.22 4.51
CA ASP A 62 15.35 -14.77 5.09
C ASP A 62 14.13 -13.82 4.91
N GLU A 63 14.19 -12.89 3.95
CA GLU A 63 13.35 -11.69 3.88
C GLU A 63 13.10 -11.25 2.42
N THR A 64 12.68 -12.18 1.55
CA THR A 64 12.17 -11.81 0.22
C THR A 64 10.82 -11.13 0.38
N SER A 65 10.80 -9.80 0.34
CA SER A 65 9.57 -9.01 0.42
C SER A 65 8.96 -8.86 -0.99
N PRO A 66 7.64 -9.08 -1.16
CA PRO A 66 7.02 -8.98 -2.47
C PRO A 66 6.88 -7.53 -2.91
N HIS A 67 7.01 -7.29 -4.21
CA HIS A 67 6.85 -5.97 -4.82
C HIS A 67 5.45 -5.75 -5.40
N LYS A 68 4.70 -6.83 -5.67
CA LYS A 68 3.30 -6.76 -6.11
C LYS A 68 2.46 -7.78 -5.36
N LEU A 69 1.25 -7.36 -4.99
CA LEU A 69 0.24 -8.18 -4.34
C LEU A 69 -0.97 -8.29 -5.26
N MET A 70 -1.26 -9.49 -5.76
CA MET A 70 -2.51 -9.79 -6.47
C MET A 70 -3.52 -10.33 -5.46
N TYR A 71 -4.72 -9.76 -5.41
CA TYR A 71 -5.75 -10.16 -4.45
C TYR A 71 -7.15 -10.06 -5.03
N HIS A 72 -8.09 -10.75 -4.38
CA HIS A 72 -9.51 -10.66 -4.68
C HIS A 72 -10.36 -10.39 -3.44
N TYR A 73 -11.51 -9.77 -3.63
CA TYR A 73 -12.50 -9.48 -2.59
C TYR A 73 -13.90 -9.41 -3.18
N GLY A 74 -14.93 -9.51 -2.31
CA GLY A 74 -16.33 -9.55 -2.72
C GLY A 74 -17.14 -8.42 -2.10
N ILE A 75 -17.92 -7.70 -2.91
CA ILE A 75 -18.85 -6.66 -2.45
C ILE A 75 -20.19 -6.86 -3.16
N ALA A 76 -21.27 -7.00 -2.39
CA ALA A 76 -22.63 -7.17 -2.91
C ALA A 76 -22.75 -8.29 -3.98
N GLY A 77 -22.02 -9.40 -3.79
CA GLY A 77 -22.01 -10.53 -4.73
C GLY A 77 -21.09 -10.38 -5.94
N VAL A 78 -20.46 -9.21 -6.14
CA VAL A 78 -19.48 -8.97 -7.21
C VAL A 78 -18.07 -9.25 -6.69
N ARG A 79 -17.31 -10.07 -7.42
CA ARG A 79 -15.89 -10.32 -7.15
C ARG A 79 -15.04 -9.31 -7.90
N TYR A 80 -14.13 -8.68 -7.19
CA TYR A 80 -13.11 -7.78 -7.72
C TYR A 80 -11.74 -8.44 -7.58
N GLU A 81 -10.87 -8.19 -8.56
CA GLU A 81 -9.47 -8.61 -8.56
C GLU A 81 -8.60 -7.41 -8.87
N ALA A 82 -7.50 -7.27 -8.13
CA ALA A 82 -6.60 -6.14 -8.27
C ALA A 82 -5.15 -6.52 -7.97
N VAL A 83 -4.23 -5.78 -8.58
CA VAL A 83 -2.81 -5.81 -8.24
C VAL A 83 -2.44 -4.51 -7.56
N GLN A 84 -1.79 -4.60 -6.42
CA GLN A 84 -1.16 -3.46 -5.77
C GLN A 84 0.35 -3.54 -5.89
N ASP A 85 0.98 -2.49 -6.41
CA ASP A 85 2.43 -2.29 -6.30
C ASP A 85 2.77 -1.81 -4.88
N VAL A 86 3.67 -2.53 -4.23
CA VAL A 86 4.13 -2.27 -2.86
C VAL A 86 5.64 -2.06 -2.81
N SER A 87 6.28 -1.75 -3.93
CA SER A 87 7.73 -1.51 -4.02
C SER A 87 8.21 -0.38 -3.10
N VAL A 88 7.36 0.61 -2.83
CA VAL A 88 7.64 1.72 -1.90
C VAL A 88 7.20 1.44 -0.46
N LEU A 89 6.66 0.24 -0.20
CA LEU A 89 6.08 -0.18 1.09
C LEU A 89 6.74 -1.45 1.65
N GLN A 90 7.94 -1.82 1.18
CA GLN A 90 8.61 -3.09 1.54
C GLN A 90 8.71 -3.32 3.06
N ASP A 91 8.97 -2.27 3.83
CA ASP A 91 9.04 -2.34 5.30
C ASP A 91 7.71 -2.76 5.96
N ARG A 92 6.59 -2.60 5.25
CA ARG A 92 5.24 -2.97 5.70
C ARG A 92 4.77 -4.34 5.19
N VAL A 93 5.54 -4.97 4.30
CA VAL A 93 5.13 -6.16 3.57
C VAL A 93 6.15 -7.28 3.81
N ARG A 94 6.09 -7.87 5.02
CA ARG A 94 6.98 -8.95 5.45
C ARG A 94 6.20 -10.21 5.82
N GLY A 95 6.78 -11.38 5.51
CA GLY A 95 6.21 -12.69 5.89
C GLY A 95 4.82 -12.94 5.32
N VAL A 96 4.55 -12.44 4.11
CA VAL A 96 3.24 -12.55 3.45
C VAL A 96 2.89 -14.01 3.19
N ARG A 97 1.65 -14.37 3.50
CA ARG A 97 1.10 -15.72 3.46
C ARG A 97 -0.15 -15.74 2.59
N ILE A 98 -0.11 -16.46 1.47
CA ILE A 98 -1.24 -16.54 0.52
C ILE A 98 -2.40 -17.36 1.12
N ASP A 99 -2.10 -18.29 2.03
CA ASP A 99 -3.06 -19.16 2.72
C ASP A 99 -3.91 -18.46 3.78
N LEU A 100 -3.58 -17.21 4.14
CA LEU A 100 -4.27 -16.48 5.19
C LEU A 100 -5.23 -15.42 4.60
N PRO A 101 -6.40 -15.20 5.23
CA PRO A 101 -7.29 -14.13 4.84
C PRO A 101 -6.64 -12.77 5.12
N ILE A 102 -6.83 -11.85 4.18
CA ILE A 102 -6.40 -10.46 4.27
C ILE A 102 -7.60 -9.55 4.46
N GLN A 103 -7.35 -8.33 4.92
CA GLN A 103 -8.33 -7.25 4.85
C GLN A 103 -8.03 -6.38 3.63
N VAL A 104 -9.08 -6.05 2.88
CA VAL A 104 -9.03 -5.13 1.75
C VAL A 104 -9.78 -3.88 2.11
N ARG A 105 -9.15 -2.73 1.88
CA ARG A 105 -9.79 -1.43 2.04
C ARG A 105 -10.10 -0.84 0.67
N TYR A 106 -11.33 -0.36 0.48
CA TYR A 106 -11.85 0.06 -0.82
C TYR A 106 -12.70 1.32 -0.73
N ASP A 107 -12.81 2.06 -1.83
CA ASP A 107 -13.72 3.20 -1.96
C ASP A 107 -15.17 2.68 -2.13
N HIS A 108 -16.07 3.06 -1.23
CA HIS A 108 -17.46 2.59 -1.30
C HIS A 108 -18.21 3.08 -2.54
N LEU A 109 -17.81 4.22 -3.12
CA LEU A 109 -18.40 4.76 -4.34
C LEU A 109 -17.77 4.19 -5.60
N ASN A 110 -16.54 3.67 -5.49
CA ASN A 110 -15.85 2.99 -6.57
C ASN A 110 -15.16 1.72 -6.04
N PRO A 111 -15.89 0.60 -5.88
CA PRO A 111 -15.35 -0.60 -5.26
C PRO A 111 -14.05 -1.13 -5.87
N ALA A 112 -13.82 -0.93 -7.17
CA ALA A 112 -12.58 -1.35 -7.85
C ALA A 112 -11.33 -0.58 -7.38
N ASP A 113 -11.52 0.56 -6.71
CA ASP A 113 -10.46 1.36 -6.12
C ASP A 113 -10.13 0.84 -4.73
N SER A 114 -9.16 -0.08 -4.66
CA SER A 114 -8.81 -0.80 -3.44
C SER A 114 -7.31 -0.84 -3.15
N ILE A 115 -6.98 -1.13 -1.89
CA ILE A 115 -5.64 -1.37 -1.36
C ILE A 115 -5.67 -2.46 -0.28
N VAL A 116 -4.53 -3.12 -0.10
CA VAL A 116 -4.24 -4.04 1.00
C VAL A 116 -3.24 -3.41 1.98
N VAL A 117 -2.38 -2.51 1.52
CA VAL A 117 -1.34 -1.87 2.34
C VAL A 117 -1.22 -0.38 2.01
N ALA A 118 -0.96 0.45 3.01
CA ALA A 118 -0.63 1.87 2.91
C ALA A 118 0.40 2.23 3.99
N GLU A 119 0.84 3.50 3.99
CA GLU A 119 1.81 4.05 4.94
C GLU A 119 1.41 3.79 6.40
N ASP A 120 0.13 4.03 6.72
CA ASP A 120 -0.40 3.99 8.09
C ASP A 120 -1.45 2.89 8.29
N TRP A 121 -1.57 1.94 7.35
CA TRP A 121 -2.52 0.85 7.45
C TRP A 121 -2.04 -0.40 6.72
N SER A 122 -2.32 -1.58 7.28
CA SER A 122 -2.07 -2.86 6.61
C SER A 122 -3.21 -3.83 6.90
N GLY A 123 -3.70 -4.46 5.84
CA GLY A 123 -4.62 -5.59 5.89
C GLY A 123 -3.93 -6.94 5.82
N LEU A 124 -2.60 -6.98 5.74
CA LEU A 124 -1.83 -8.21 5.79
C LEU A 124 -1.68 -8.70 7.24
N ARG A 125 -1.73 -10.01 7.44
CA ARG A 125 -1.39 -10.62 8.72
C ARG A 125 0.13 -10.78 8.79
N LEU A 126 0.77 -10.02 9.68
CA LEU A 126 2.20 -10.19 9.94
C LEU A 126 2.46 -11.54 10.61
N ARG A 127 3.55 -12.21 10.20
CA ARG A 127 4.13 -13.30 10.98
C ARG A 127 4.55 -12.73 12.33
N ARG A 128 4.03 -13.27 13.44
CA ARG A 128 4.59 -12.99 14.78
C ARG A 128 6.02 -13.55 14.79
N GLY A 129 7.00 -12.69 14.63
CA GLY A 129 8.41 -12.99 14.91
C GLY A 129 8.74 -12.57 16.34
N ASP A 130 9.18 -13.54 17.13
CA ASP A 130 10.02 -13.41 18.32
C ASP A 130 9.39 -12.88 19.63
N GLU A 131 8.64 -13.76 20.31
CA GLU A 131 8.33 -13.68 21.76
C GLU A 131 9.32 -14.51 22.62
N THR A 132 10.38 -15.07 22.04
CA THR A 132 11.18 -16.12 22.73
C THR A 132 12.47 -15.65 23.42
N ASP A 133 12.93 -14.41 23.23
CA ASP A 133 14.24 -13.96 23.77
C ASP A 133 14.17 -13.12 25.07
N GLN A 134 12.99 -12.89 25.67
CA GLN A 134 12.88 -12.13 26.93
C GLN A 134 12.56 -12.98 28.17
N ALA A 135 12.48 -14.30 28.06
CA ALA A 135 12.17 -15.18 29.19
C ALA A 135 13.41 -15.83 29.86
N GLN A 136 14.63 -15.46 29.45
CA GLN A 136 15.88 -15.93 30.07
C GLN A 136 16.80 -14.73 30.36
N ALA A 137 16.41 -13.92 31.35
CA ALA A 137 17.30 -13.01 32.05
C ALA A 137 16.99 -13.07 33.56
#